data_AF-A0A640TAT7-F1
#
_entry.id   AF-A0A640TAT7-F1
#
_cell.length_a   1.000
_cell.length_b   1.000
_cell.length_c   1.000
_cell.angle_alpha   90.00
_cell.angle_beta   90.00
_cell.angle_gamma   90.00
#
_symmetry.space_group_name_H-M   'P 1'
#
loop_
_entity.id
_entity.type
_entity.pdbx_description
1 polymer ?
#
loop_
_entity_poly.entity_id
_entity_poly.type
_entity_poly.pdbx_seq_one_letter_code
_entity_poly.pdbx_strand_id
1 'polypeptide(L)'
;MNVRPDITALIYDGHTDTHIARRLGCHRSTVHRARQVLERKLQDPQQRLYAEELPTGRVRDYDRRRQPTSAAQAAANRQALEEALRAPKASRHLHAVPERTAA
;
A
#
# COMPACT_ATOMS: atom_id res chain seq x y z
N MET A 1 -2.38 6.95 18.28
CA MET A 1 -1.39 8.02 18.48
C MET A 1 -1.32 8.85 17.20
N ASN A 2 -1.56 10.15 17.30
CA ASN A 2 -1.39 11.05 16.15
C ASN A 2 0.08 11.46 16.07
N VAL A 3 0.73 11.13 14.96
CA VAL A 3 2.12 11.54 14.71
C VAL A 3 2.09 12.96 14.14
N ARG A 4 2.91 13.85 14.71
CA ARG A 4 3.03 15.23 14.23
C ARG A 4 3.53 15.25 12.78
N PRO A 5 2.94 16.07 11.89
CA PRO A 5 3.33 16.11 10.48
C PRO A 5 4.80 16.48 10.29
N ASP A 6 5.35 17.38 11.13
CA ASP A 6 6.76 17.78 11.10
C ASP A 6 7.73 16.60 11.32
N ILE A 7 7.36 15.67 12.21
CA ILE A 7 8.15 14.46 12.48
C ILE A 7 8.05 13.51 11.29
N THR A 8 6.84 13.34 10.74
CA THR A 8 6.57 12.47 9.59
C THR A 8 7.35 12.91 8.36
N ALA A 9 7.36 14.19 8.03
CA ALA A 9 8.11 14.74 6.90
C ALA A 9 9.61 14.41 7.00
N LEU A 10 10.22 14.69 8.15
CA LEU A 10 11.64 14.43 8.36
C LEU A 10 12.00 12.93 8.38
N ILE A 11 11.07 12.06 8.78
CA ILE A 11 11.25 10.60 8.67
C ILE A 11 11.26 10.17 7.19
N TYR A 12 10.35 10.71 6.38
CA TYR A 12 10.31 10.41 4.94
C TYR A 12 11.53 10.97 4.19
N ASP A 13 12.07 12.10 4.62
CA ASP A 13 13.33 12.67 4.11
C ASP A 13 14.58 11.84 4.50
N GLY A 14 14.41 10.77 5.29
CA GLY A 14 15.49 9.85 5.66
C GLY A 14 16.35 10.30 6.85
N HIS A 15 15.91 11.29 7.64
CA HIS A 15 16.68 11.75 8.79
C HIS A 15 16.71 10.72 9.94
N THR A 16 17.80 10.77 10.73
CA THR A 16 17.97 9.94 11.92
C THR A 16 17.16 10.47 13.10
N ASP A 17 16.74 9.59 14.01
CA ASP A 17 15.94 9.97 15.17
C ASP A 17 16.61 11.06 16.02
N THR A 18 17.94 10.98 16.18
CA THR A 18 18.74 11.95 16.94
C THR A 18 18.82 13.31 16.25
N HIS A 19 18.81 13.35 14.92
CA HIS A 19 18.76 14.60 14.16
C HIS A 19 17.39 15.27 14.29
N ILE A 20 16.31 14.49 14.11
CA ILE A 20 14.94 14.98 14.23
C ILE A 20 14.65 15.50 15.64
N ALA A 21 15.06 14.74 16.66
CA ALA A 21 14.91 15.12 18.06
C ALA A 21 15.57 16.47 18.37
N ARG A 22 16.81 16.66 17.91
CA ARG A 22 17.55 17.93 18.07
C ARG A 22 16.89 19.08 17.31
N ARG A 23 16.46 18.83 16.07
CA ARG A 23 15.86 19.86 15.20
C ARG A 23 14.50 20.34 15.70
N LEU A 24 13.68 19.45 16.25
CA LEU A 24 12.32 19.76 16.70
C LEU A 24 12.22 19.99 18.22
N GLY A 25 13.33 19.92 18.95
CA GLY A 25 13.35 20.09 20.41
C GLY A 25 12.53 19.03 21.15
N CYS A 26 12.51 17.79 20.66
CA CYS A 26 11.75 16.70 21.27
C CYS A 26 12.64 15.54 21.69
N HIS A 27 12.14 14.67 22.57
CA HIS A 27 12.90 13.52 23.04
C HIS A 27 13.03 12.46 21.93
N ARG A 28 14.20 11.80 21.83
CA ARG A 28 14.46 10.76 20.83
C ARG A 28 13.40 9.64 20.85
N SER A 29 12.92 9.26 22.04
CA SER A 29 11.87 8.24 22.19
C SER A 29 10.56 8.63 21.53
N THR A 30 10.24 9.94 21.46
CA THR A 30 9.05 10.44 20.75
C THR A 30 9.15 10.18 19.26
N VAL A 31 10.32 10.44 18.67
CA VAL A 31 10.59 10.16 17.25
C VAL A 31 10.59 8.66 16.98
N HIS A 32 11.21 7.88 17.85
CA HIS A 32 11.23 6.42 17.72
C HIS A 32 9.81 5.83 17.76
N ARG A 33 8.95 6.29 18.66
CA ARG A 33 7.55 5.85 18.76
C ARG A 33 6.74 6.29 17.54
N ALA A 34 6.97 7.50 17.03
CA ALA A 34 6.36 7.96 15.80
C ALA A 34 6.72 7.07 14.60
N ARG A 35 8.00 6.69 14.48
CA ARG A 35 8.49 5.77 13.44
C ARG A 35 7.79 4.41 13.52
N GLN A 36 7.70 3.82 14.71
CA GLN A 36 6.98 2.55 14.91
C GLN A 36 5.49 2.64 14.52
N VAL A 37 4.82 3.76 14.81
CA VAL A 37 3.41 3.96 14.43
C VAL A 37 3.27 4.07 12.90
N LEU A 38 4.17 4.77 12.23
CA LEU A 38 4.17 4.89 10.77
C LEU A 38 4.46 3.53 10.09
N GLU A 39 5.44 2.78 10.59
CA GLU A 39 5.74 1.42 10.11
C GLU A 39 4.55 0.48 10.28
N ARG A 40 3.83 0.55 11.41
CA ARG A 40 2.62 -0.24 11.63
C ARG A 40 1.48 0.15 10.69
N LYS A 41 1.31 1.44 10.40
CA LYS A 41 0.31 1.91 9.42
C LYS A 41 0.62 1.40 8.01
N LEU A 42 1.90 1.36 7.62
CA LEU A 42 2.33 0.79 6.34
C LEU A 42 2.15 -0.74 6.27
N GLN A 43 2.13 -1.43 7.41
CA GLN A 43 1.86 -2.86 7.50
C GLN A 43 0.36 -3.20 7.50
N ASP A 44 -0.53 -2.21 7.65
CA ASP A 44 -1.95 -2.42 7.47
C ASP A 44 -2.24 -2.67 5.98
N PRO A 45 -2.70 -3.87 5.59
CA PRO A 45 -2.92 -4.22 4.20
C PRO A 45 -3.91 -3.28 3.50
N GLN A 46 -4.84 -2.65 4.24
CA GLN A 46 -5.75 -1.66 3.67
C GLN A 46 -5.05 -0.34 3.37
N GLN A 47 -4.22 0.18 4.28
CA GLN A 47 -3.52 1.45 4.05
C GLN A 47 -2.41 1.33 3.02
N ARG A 48 -1.76 0.17 2.93
CA ARG A 48 -0.75 -0.12 1.91
C ARG A 48 -1.31 -0.09 0.48
N LEU A 49 -2.58 -0.45 0.30
CA LEU A 49 -3.28 -0.40 -0.99
C LEU A 49 -3.50 1.04 -1.48
N TYR A 50 -3.63 2.01 -0.56
CA TYR A 50 -3.92 3.42 -0.88
C TYR A 50 -2.71 4.36 -0.75
N ALA A 51 -1.63 3.93 -0.07
CA ALA A 51 -0.44 4.74 0.15
C ALA A 51 0.60 4.64 -0.98
N GLU A 52 0.54 3.61 -1.82
CA GLU A 52 1.39 3.52 -3.01
C GLU A 52 0.61 4.03 -4.23
N GLU A 53 1.02 5.17 -4.81
CA GLU A 53 0.48 5.67 -6.10
C GLU A 53 0.69 4.67 -7.26
N LEU A 54 1.59 3.71 -7.08
CA LEU A 54 1.77 2.56 -7.96
C LEU A 54 1.89 1.33 -7.08
N PRO A 55 1.00 0.32 -7.17
CA PRO A 55 1.18 -0.92 -6.44
C PRO A 55 2.50 -1.51 -6.92
N THR A 56 3.55 -1.44 -6.10
CA THR A 56 4.90 -1.84 -6.55
C THR A 56 5.01 -3.34 -6.81
N GLY A 57 3.92 -4.11 -6.69
CA GLY A 57 3.82 -5.52 -7.07
C GLY A 57 4.75 -6.44 -6.26
N ARG A 58 5.48 -5.89 -5.29
CA ARG A 58 6.45 -6.62 -4.49
C ARG A 58 5.74 -7.29 -3.34
N VAL A 59 5.22 -8.48 -3.63
CA VAL A 59 4.81 -9.45 -2.62
C VAL A 59 6.03 -9.78 -1.75
N ARG A 60 5.86 -9.72 -0.42
CA ARG A 60 6.96 -9.81 0.56
C ARG A 60 7.81 -11.09 0.42
N ASP A 61 7.22 -12.14 -0.13
CA ASP A 61 7.84 -13.44 -0.36
C ASP A 61 8.00 -13.77 -1.86
N TYR A 62 8.02 -12.75 -2.72
CA TYR A 62 8.24 -12.91 -4.15
C TYR A 62 9.69 -13.32 -4.44
N ASP A 63 9.93 -14.61 -4.59
CA ASP A 63 11.17 -15.15 -5.10
C ASP A 63 11.15 -15.16 -6.64
N ARG A 64 12.00 -14.34 -7.27
CA ARG A 64 12.17 -14.30 -8.75
C ARG A 64 12.57 -15.65 -9.35
N ARG A 65 13.11 -16.58 -8.54
CA ARG A 65 13.50 -17.93 -8.96
C ARG A 65 12.32 -18.89 -8.98
N ARG A 66 11.23 -18.58 -8.28
CA ARG A 66 9.97 -19.32 -8.36
C ARG A 66 9.11 -18.68 -9.42
N GLN A 67 8.87 -19.39 -10.52
CA GLN A 67 7.84 -18.95 -11.46
C GLN A 67 6.49 -18.96 -10.72
N PRO A 68 5.79 -17.81 -10.63
CA PRO A 68 4.57 -17.69 -9.84
C PRO A 68 3.40 -18.49 -10.44
N THR A 69 3.51 -18.92 -11.69
CA THR A 69 2.57 -19.81 -12.37
C THR A 69 3.34 -20.86 -13.16
N SER A 70 2.85 -22.11 -13.19
CA SER A 70 3.39 -23.12 -14.09
C SER A 70 3.14 -22.74 -15.55
N ALA A 71 3.92 -23.28 -16.49
CA ALA A 71 3.76 -22.99 -17.92
C ALA A 71 2.33 -23.31 -18.43
N ALA A 72 1.73 -24.38 -17.94
CA ALA A 72 0.35 -24.75 -18.24
C ALA A 72 -0.65 -23.71 -17.74
N GLN A 73 -0.47 -23.23 -16.50
CA GLN A 73 -1.36 -22.22 -15.92
C GLN A 73 -1.19 -20.85 -16.57
N ALA A 74 0.02 -20.50 -17.00
CA ALA A 74 0.25 -19.28 -17.78
C ALA A 74 -0.44 -19.34 -19.15
N ALA A 75 -0.52 -20.51 -19.80
CA ALA A 75 -1.26 -20.68 -21.04
C ALA A 75 -2.78 -20.52 -20.82
N ALA A 76 -3.34 -21.16 -19.80
CA ALA A 76 -4.75 -21.03 -19.43
C ALA A 76 -5.12 -19.56 -19.10
N ASN A 77 -4.27 -18.87 -18.34
CA ASN A 77 -4.49 -17.46 -18.01
C ASN A 77 -4.45 -16.55 -19.25
N ARG A 78 -3.57 -16.83 -20.23
CA ARG A 78 -3.52 -16.08 -21.50
C ARG A 78 -4.81 -16.26 -22.29
N GLN A 79 -5.31 -17.49 -22.41
CA GLN A 79 -6.58 -17.77 -23.10
C GLN A 79 -7.76 -17.04 -22.45
N ALA A 80 -7.89 -17.14 -21.13
CA ALA A 80 -8.96 -16.45 -20.40
C ALA A 80 -8.89 -14.91 -20.56
N LEU A 81 -7.69 -14.34 -20.62
CA LEU A 81 -7.49 -12.92 -20.86
C LEU A 81 -7.89 -12.52 -22.28
N GLU A 82 -7.49 -13.30 -23.29
CA GLU A 82 -7.86 -13.05 -24.70
C GLU A 82 -9.38 -13.13 -24.91
N GLU A 83 -10.04 -14.08 -24.26
CA GLU A 83 -11.51 -14.19 -24.26
C GLU A 83 -12.17 -12.98 -23.61
N ALA A 84 -11.69 -12.54 -22.44
CA ALA A 84 -12.22 -11.38 -21.73
C ALA A 84 -12.02 -10.06 -22.50
N LEU A 85 -10.91 -9.94 -23.25
CA LEU A 85 -10.63 -8.77 -24.09
C LEU A 85 -11.44 -8.78 -25.40
N ARG A 86 -11.79 -9.96 -25.91
CA ARG A 86 -12.63 -10.11 -27.11
C ARG A 86 -14.11 -9.90 -26.79
N ALA A 87 -14.55 -10.22 -25.57
CA ALA A 87 -15.90 -9.91 -25.13
C ALA A 87 -16.12 -8.38 -25.15
N PRO A 88 -17.24 -7.88 -25.69
CA PRO A 88 -17.57 -6.47 -25.57
C PRO A 88 -17.62 -6.13 -24.07
N LYS A 89 -17.03 -4.99 -23.67
CA LYS A 89 -17.10 -4.48 -22.30
C LYS A 89 -18.58 -4.37 -21.89
N ALA A 90 -19.14 -5.44 -21.34
CA ALA A 90 -20.34 -5.36 -20.55
C ALA A 90 -19.94 -4.49 -19.37
N SER A 91 -20.43 -3.25 -19.39
CA SER A 91 -20.26 -2.23 -18.37
C SER A 91 -20.25 -2.91 -17.01
N ARG A 92 -19.06 -2.98 -16.43
CA ARG A 92 -18.84 -3.54 -15.10
C ARG A 92 -19.68 -2.65 -14.20
N HIS A 93 -20.83 -3.15 -13.76
CA HIS A 93 -21.73 -2.45 -12.85
C HIS A 93 -20.89 -2.02 -11.65
N LEU A 94 -20.53 -0.73 -11.65
CA LEU A 94 -20.09 -0.05 -10.45
C LEU A 94 -21.27 -0.15 -9.52
N HIS A 95 -21.06 -0.86 -8.41
CA HIS A 95 -22.03 -1.03 -7.35
C HIS A 95 -22.71 0.30 -7.06
N ALA A 96 -24.00 0.38 -7.35
CA ALA A 96 -24.89 1.37 -6.79
C ALA A 96 -24.75 1.25 -5.26
N VAL A 97 -24.14 2.26 -4.65
CA VAL A 97 -24.19 2.44 -3.20
C VAL A 97 -25.61 2.88 -2.91
N PRO A 98 -26.44 2.11 -2.17
CA PRO A 98 -27.74 2.61 -1.78
C PRO A 98 -27.52 3.77 -0.82
N GLU A 99 -27.95 4.97 -1.23
CA GLU A 99 -28.04 6.12 -0.34
C GLU A 99 -28.95 5.73 0.83
N ARG A 100 -28.36 5.67 2.03
CA ARG A 100 -29.13 5.65 3.27
C ARG A 100 -29.74 7.04 3.44
N THR A 101 -30.93 7.25 2.89
CA THR A 101 -31.83 8.30 3.37
C THR A 101 -32.25 7.94 4.79
N ALA A 102 -31.71 8.67 5.75
CA ALA A 102 -32.25 8.76 7.09
C ALA A 102 -33.44 9.73 7.06
N ALA A 103 -34.59 9.27 7.55
CA ALA A 103 -35.68 10.09 8.04
C ALA A 103 -36.20 9.43 9.32
#